data_AF-A0A7X9AF95-F1
#
_entry.id   AF-A0A7X9AF95-F1
#
_cell.length_a   1.000
_cell.length_b   1.000
_cell.length_c   1.000
_cell.angle_alpha   90.00
_cell.angle_beta   90.00
_cell.angle_gamma   90.00
#
_symmetry.space_group_name_H-M   'P 1'
#
loop_
_entity.id
_entity.type
_entity.pdbx_description
1 polymer ?
#
loop_
_entity_poly.entity_id
_entity_poly.type
_entity_poly.pdbx_seq_one_letter_code
_entity_poly.pdbx_strand_id
1 'polypeptide(L)'
;MIPRQSHLLEMMARLEALVEALEEGQPVRYVLEESIERAIAVCAMPVAEDLTAVKMALQDLLCDPSSQHLPKLRDAVQEALDSAPGDGPTPSARANELMGMALAALDDPEVQFGIAANAFSEELAALATMVAVSAGSPEVSSQVREEAQRILELVDKARESLVWIEEAVEGGLRDEVLQGVDALIRAIRLMASSQRVLDKVAEQEAMVACIRCGHHNTAGRGTCEACRATLPSVERIDQSTLDIRLGDQGPAPETQMTENLARLFEACERFNFKTMSSEAFLDEVAWMEGLLEQADKMGLQDGALEGLEEFKAGLQSLRRAGETGDSALVYQGRRLIWEGSGRMQAAVAQQSV
;
A
#
# COMPACT_ATOMS: atom_id res chain seq x y z
N MET A 1 4.76 8.26 -22.32
CA MET A 1 4.80 6.81 -22.08
C MET A 1 6.24 6.43 -21.92
N ILE A 2 6.72 6.43 -20.68
CA ILE A 2 7.93 5.72 -20.36
C ILE A 2 7.54 4.23 -20.42
N PRO A 3 8.22 3.37 -21.20
CA PRO A 3 7.89 1.94 -21.23
C PRO A 3 8.11 1.36 -19.83
N ARG A 4 7.23 0.47 -19.35
CA ARG A 4 7.35 -0.21 -18.03
C ARG A 4 8.70 -0.92 -17.83
N GLN A 5 9.37 -1.28 -18.92
CA GLN A 5 10.77 -1.72 -18.92
C GLN A 5 11.70 -0.74 -18.19
N SER A 6 11.46 0.57 -18.32
CA SER A 6 12.17 1.61 -17.58
C SER A 6 11.95 1.51 -16.08
N HIS A 7 10.75 1.13 -15.63
CA HIS A 7 10.43 1.11 -14.19
C HIS A 7 11.13 -0.06 -13.47
N LEU A 8 11.18 -1.26 -14.06
CA LEU A 8 11.94 -2.37 -13.47
C LEU A 8 13.45 -2.09 -13.46
N LEU A 9 13.98 -1.46 -14.52
CA LEU A 9 15.39 -1.06 -14.59
C LEU A 9 15.72 0.07 -13.61
N GLU A 10 14.86 1.08 -13.46
CA GLU A 10 15.00 2.17 -12.49
C GLU A 10 14.92 1.65 -11.04
N MET A 11 13.97 0.76 -10.77
CA MET A 11 13.86 0.06 -9.50
C MET A 11 15.15 -0.71 -9.20
N MET A 12 15.65 -1.47 -10.16
CA MET A 12 16.89 -2.23 -10.01
C MET A 12 18.07 -1.31 -9.69
N ALA A 13 18.28 -0.25 -10.48
CA ALA A 13 19.36 0.72 -10.27
C ALA A 13 19.28 1.38 -8.88
N ARG A 14 18.06 1.69 -8.41
CA ARG A 14 17.85 2.26 -7.07
C ARG A 14 18.20 1.27 -5.96
N LEU A 15 17.82 0.00 -6.10
CA LEU A 15 18.14 -1.05 -5.12
C LEU A 15 19.65 -1.32 -5.07
N GLU A 16 20.33 -1.36 -6.22
CA GLU A 16 21.79 -1.51 -6.29
C GLU A 16 22.51 -0.39 -5.52
N ALA A 17 22.10 0.87 -5.73
CA ALA A 17 22.68 2.01 -5.03
C ALA A 17 22.44 1.98 -3.50
N LEU A 18 21.26 1.52 -3.06
CA LEU A 18 20.93 1.41 -1.64
C LEU A 18 21.70 0.27 -0.95
N VAL A 19 21.92 -0.86 -1.65
CA VAL A 19 22.74 -1.96 -1.14
C VAL A 19 24.21 -1.55 -1.03
N GLU A 20 24.76 -0.85 -2.04
CA GLU A 20 26.13 -0.32 -1.99
C GLU A 20 26.31 0.65 -0.81
N ALA A 21 25.40 1.60 -0.64
CA ALA A 21 25.41 2.52 0.49
C ALA A 21 25.33 1.79 1.85
N LEU A 22 24.55 0.72 1.94
CA LEU A 22 24.46 -0.09 3.16
C LEU A 22 25.80 -0.81 3.46
N GLU A 23 26.45 -1.39 2.45
CA GLU A 23 27.75 -2.06 2.59
C GLU A 23 28.88 -1.07 2.94
N GLU A 24 28.77 0.19 2.51
CA GLU A 24 29.64 1.30 2.94
C GLU A 24 29.38 1.75 4.39
N GLY A 25 28.37 1.19 5.07
CA GLY A 25 28.02 1.49 6.45
C GLY A 25 27.09 2.70 6.60
N GLN A 26 26.44 3.17 5.53
CA GLN A 26 25.44 4.22 5.64
C GLN A 26 24.15 3.70 6.31
N PRO A 27 23.43 4.54 7.08
CA PRO A 27 22.23 4.12 7.81
C PRO A 27 20.99 4.07 6.91
N VAL A 28 21.06 3.34 5.79
CA VAL A 28 20.00 3.26 4.76
C VAL A 28 19.14 2.00 4.85
N ARG A 29 19.39 1.12 5.83
CA ARG A 29 18.71 -0.19 5.95
C ARG A 29 17.19 -0.10 5.87
N TYR A 30 16.59 0.79 6.64
CA TYR A 30 15.13 0.98 6.64
C TYR A 30 14.60 1.42 5.27
N VAL A 31 15.31 2.33 4.59
CA VAL A 31 14.92 2.82 3.25
C VAL A 31 15.04 1.71 2.21
N LEU A 32 16.04 0.83 2.35
CA LEU A 32 16.22 -0.34 1.50
C LEU A 32 15.08 -1.35 1.71
N GLU A 33 14.78 -1.72 2.96
CA GLU A 33 13.68 -2.64 3.30
C GLU A 33 12.34 -2.13 2.74
N GLU A 34 12.00 -0.85 2.98
CA GLU A 34 10.78 -0.22 2.43
C GLU A 34 10.78 -0.18 0.88
N SER A 35 11.94 -0.02 0.25
CA SER A 35 12.05 -0.03 -1.21
C SER A 35 11.87 -1.44 -1.79
N ILE A 36 12.40 -2.47 -1.12
CA ILE A 36 12.23 -3.86 -1.51
C ILE A 36 10.77 -4.30 -1.33
N GLU A 37 10.13 -3.94 -0.21
CA GLU A 37 8.72 -4.25 0.02
C GLU A 37 7.80 -3.62 -1.04
N ARG A 38 8.05 -2.35 -1.40
CA ARG A 38 7.33 -1.71 -2.51
C ARG A 38 7.57 -2.41 -3.84
N ALA A 39 8.81 -2.83 -4.12
CA ALA A 39 9.14 -3.59 -5.32
C ALA A 39 8.40 -4.94 -5.37
N ILE A 40 8.33 -5.66 -4.23
CA ILE A 40 7.58 -6.90 -4.10
C ILE A 40 6.08 -6.65 -4.35
N ALA A 41 5.53 -5.56 -3.84
CA ALA A 41 4.14 -5.18 -4.07
C ALA A 41 3.84 -4.94 -5.55
N VAL A 42 4.73 -4.22 -6.25
CA VAL A 42 4.63 -4.02 -7.70
C VAL A 42 4.69 -5.35 -8.45
N CYS A 43 5.55 -6.29 -8.02
CA CYS A 43 5.67 -7.61 -8.63
C CYS A 43 4.46 -8.52 -8.36
N ALA A 44 3.72 -8.29 -7.28
CA ALA A 44 2.51 -9.05 -6.92
C ALA A 44 1.25 -8.58 -7.67
N MET A 45 1.34 -7.47 -8.40
CA MET A 45 0.25 -6.98 -9.22
C MET A 45 0.02 -7.92 -10.41
N PRO A 46 -1.23 -8.23 -10.81
CA PRO A 46 -1.51 -9.03 -11.99
C PRO A 46 -1.18 -8.23 -13.27
N VAL A 47 0.10 -8.22 -13.64
CA VAL A 47 0.65 -7.51 -14.81
C VAL A 47 1.05 -8.47 -15.93
N ALA A 48 1.40 -7.90 -17.08
CA ALA A 48 1.73 -8.55 -18.36
C ALA A 48 2.75 -9.71 -18.28
N GLU A 49 3.62 -9.65 -17.29
CA GLU A 49 4.88 -10.39 -17.19
C GLU A 49 4.84 -11.29 -15.96
N ASP A 50 5.41 -12.49 -16.06
CA ASP A 50 5.65 -13.34 -14.89
C ASP A 50 6.83 -12.76 -14.09
N LEU A 51 6.50 -12.09 -12.98
CA LEU A 51 7.48 -11.49 -12.07
C LEU A 51 7.81 -12.41 -10.89
N THR A 52 7.47 -13.70 -10.96
CA THR A 52 7.71 -14.65 -9.86
C THR A 52 9.19 -14.75 -9.51
N ALA A 53 10.07 -14.90 -10.51
CA ALA A 53 11.51 -14.94 -10.29
C ALA A 53 12.04 -13.64 -9.67
N VAL A 54 11.53 -12.49 -10.13
CA VAL A 54 11.89 -11.16 -9.61
C VAL A 54 11.46 -11.05 -8.14
N LYS A 55 10.22 -11.45 -7.83
CA LYS A 55 9.68 -11.45 -6.46
C LYS A 55 10.50 -12.33 -5.52
N MET A 56 10.87 -13.56 -5.95
CA MET A 56 11.71 -14.45 -5.14
C MET A 56 13.10 -13.84 -4.88
N ALA A 57 13.72 -13.24 -5.91
CA ALA A 57 15.01 -12.59 -5.74
C ALA A 57 14.93 -11.35 -4.82
N LEU A 58 13.83 -10.60 -4.86
CA LEU A 58 13.57 -9.51 -3.92
C LEU A 58 13.38 -10.01 -2.49
N GLN A 59 12.71 -11.15 -2.28
CA GLN A 59 12.57 -11.76 -0.95
C GLN A 59 13.90 -12.25 -0.38
N ASP A 60 14.77 -12.82 -1.22
CA ASP A 60 16.12 -13.20 -0.81
C ASP A 60 16.92 -11.96 -0.37
N LEU A 61 16.83 -10.86 -1.15
CA LEU A 61 17.46 -9.59 -0.83
C LEU A 61 16.88 -8.92 0.43
N LEU A 62 15.58 -9.11 0.71
CA LEU A 62 14.96 -8.62 1.95
C LEU A 62 15.47 -9.38 3.17
N CYS A 63 15.64 -10.70 3.05
CA CYS A 63 16.19 -11.55 4.12
C CYS A 63 17.67 -11.23 4.40
N ASP A 64 18.43 -10.94 3.35
CA ASP A 64 19.86 -10.65 3.41
C ASP A 64 20.20 -9.52 2.41
N PRO A 65 20.24 -8.26 2.86
CA PRO A 65 20.44 -7.10 2.00
C PRO A 65 21.93 -6.89 1.63
N SER A 66 22.53 -7.89 1.00
CA SER A 66 23.92 -7.86 0.55
C SER A 66 24.03 -7.98 -0.97
N SER A 67 25.15 -7.47 -1.51
CA SER A 67 25.40 -7.41 -2.96
C SER A 67 25.44 -8.78 -3.64
N GLN A 68 25.61 -9.87 -2.89
CA GLN A 68 25.63 -11.23 -3.44
C GLN A 68 24.28 -11.66 -4.08
N HIS A 69 23.17 -11.06 -3.69
CA HIS A 69 21.84 -11.37 -4.23
C HIS A 69 21.46 -10.51 -5.45
N LEU A 70 22.17 -9.39 -5.68
CA LEU A 70 21.91 -8.49 -6.81
C LEU A 70 22.05 -9.14 -8.20
N PRO A 71 23.04 -10.02 -8.47
CA PRO A 71 23.12 -10.71 -9.75
C PRO A 71 21.87 -11.55 -10.06
N LYS A 72 21.36 -12.29 -9.07
CA LYS A 72 20.14 -13.10 -9.23
C LYS A 72 18.92 -12.23 -9.52
N LEU A 73 18.79 -11.11 -8.82
CA LEU A 73 17.72 -10.14 -9.09
C LEU A 73 17.85 -9.54 -10.50
N ARG A 74 19.07 -9.21 -10.95
CA ARG A 74 19.32 -8.69 -12.30
C ARG A 74 18.91 -9.68 -13.38
N ASP A 75 19.31 -10.94 -13.23
CA ASP A 75 18.99 -12.01 -14.17
C ASP A 75 17.47 -12.21 -14.24
N ALA A 76 16.79 -12.24 -13.10
CA ALA A 76 15.34 -12.35 -13.03
C ALA A 76 14.61 -11.16 -13.67
N VAL A 77 15.09 -9.93 -13.44
CA VAL A 77 14.55 -8.72 -14.09
C VAL A 77 14.76 -8.80 -15.60
N GLN A 78 15.95 -9.19 -16.06
CA GLN A 78 16.25 -9.31 -17.48
C GLN A 78 15.38 -10.39 -18.15
N GLU A 79 15.20 -11.55 -17.50
CA GLU A 79 14.30 -12.61 -17.97
C GLU A 79 12.85 -12.12 -18.07
N ALA A 80 12.37 -11.36 -17.09
CA ALA A 80 11.03 -10.76 -17.13
C ALA A 80 10.88 -9.74 -18.27
N LEU A 81 11.92 -8.94 -18.54
CA LEU A 81 11.93 -7.96 -19.64
C LEU A 81 11.99 -8.61 -21.03
N ASP A 82 12.70 -9.74 -21.14
CA ASP A 82 12.84 -10.51 -22.38
C ASP A 82 11.62 -11.41 -22.65
N SER A 83 10.88 -11.74 -21.59
CA SER A 83 9.60 -12.44 -21.69
C SER A 83 8.55 -11.51 -22.31
N ALA A 84 8.15 -11.81 -23.54
CA ALA A 84 7.07 -11.09 -24.20
C ALA A 84 5.78 -11.16 -23.35
N PRO A 85 4.92 -10.11 -23.35
CA PRO A 85 3.61 -10.18 -22.72
C PRO A 85 2.89 -11.43 -23.23
N GLY A 86 2.52 -12.31 -22.31
CA GLY A 86 2.00 -13.63 -22.66
C GLY A 86 0.87 -13.53 -23.69
N ASP A 87 0.84 -14.45 -24.66
CA ASP A 87 -0.08 -14.47 -25.82
C ASP A 87 -1.53 -14.85 -25.43
N GLY A 88 -2.01 -14.33 -24.30
CA GLY A 88 -3.26 -14.71 -23.67
C GLY A 88 -4.27 -13.56 -23.55
N PRO A 89 -5.50 -13.87 -23.13
CA PRO A 89 -6.58 -12.89 -23.09
C PRO A 89 -6.40 -11.83 -22.00
N THR A 90 -5.54 -12.03 -21.01
CA THR A 90 -5.24 -11.01 -20.00
C THR A 90 -3.77 -10.62 -20.04
N PRO A 91 -3.40 -9.45 -19.48
CA PRO A 91 -1.99 -9.18 -19.24
C PRO A 91 -1.38 -10.24 -18.29
N SER A 92 -2.07 -10.73 -17.27
CA SER A 92 -1.48 -11.69 -16.34
C SER A 92 -1.19 -13.05 -17.00
N ALA A 93 0.10 -13.36 -17.21
CA ALA A 93 0.55 -14.68 -17.66
C ALA A 93 0.05 -15.79 -16.73
N ARG A 94 0.11 -15.55 -15.41
CA ARG A 94 -0.40 -16.45 -14.39
C ARG A 94 -1.90 -16.70 -14.50
N ALA A 95 -2.69 -15.64 -14.69
CA ALA A 95 -4.13 -15.80 -14.93
C ALA A 95 -4.39 -16.58 -16.23
N ASN A 96 -3.62 -16.32 -17.29
CA ASN A 96 -3.75 -17.02 -18.58
C ASN A 96 -3.45 -18.53 -18.45
N GLU A 97 -2.39 -18.89 -17.72
CA GLU A 97 -2.06 -20.27 -17.37
C GLU A 97 -3.22 -20.92 -16.61
N LEU A 98 -3.74 -20.24 -15.58
CA LEU A 98 -4.81 -20.74 -14.73
C LEU A 98 -6.11 -20.98 -15.51
N MET A 99 -6.46 -20.10 -16.45
CA MET A 99 -7.61 -20.30 -17.34
C MET A 99 -7.40 -21.51 -18.27
N GLY A 100 -6.17 -21.72 -18.75
CA GLY A 100 -5.82 -22.93 -19.50
C GLY A 100 -5.98 -24.20 -18.67
N MET A 101 -5.52 -24.17 -17.40
CA MET A 101 -5.69 -25.28 -16.46
C MET A 101 -7.16 -25.57 -16.17
N ALA A 102 -8.00 -24.54 -16.00
CA ALA A 102 -9.44 -24.71 -15.77
C ALA A 102 -10.10 -25.47 -16.92
N LEU A 103 -9.77 -25.10 -18.16
CA LEU A 103 -10.31 -25.76 -19.36
C LEU A 103 -9.77 -27.19 -19.52
N ALA A 104 -8.49 -27.42 -19.20
CA ALA A 104 -7.90 -28.76 -19.24
C ALA A 104 -8.50 -29.68 -18.17
N ALA A 105 -8.80 -29.16 -16.97
CA ALA A 105 -9.38 -29.92 -15.87
C ALA A 105 -10.79 -30.45 -16.15
N LEU A 106 -11.52 -29.84 -17.10
CA LEU A 106 -12.80 -30.37 -17.59
C LEU A 106 -12.65 -31.70 -18.34
N ASP A 107 -11.50 -31.90 -19.00
CA ASP A 107 -11.22 -33.05 -19.83
C ASP A 107 -10.31 -34.07 -19.12
N ASP A 108 -9.53 -33.62 -18.13
CA ASP A 108 -8.58 -34.43 -17.35
C ASP A 108 -8.65 -34.09 -15.84
N PRO A 109 -9.25 -34.97 -15.00
CA PRO A 109 -9.34 -34.77 -13.56
C PRO A 109 -7.99 -34.78 -12.81
N GLU A 110 -6.90 -35.22 -13.43
CA GLU A 110 -5.57 -35.20 -12.81
C GLU A 110 -4.97 -33.78 -12.77
N VAL A 111 -5.52 -32.84 -13.55
CA VAL A 111 -5.10 -31.44 -13.54
C VAL A 111 -5.45 -30.80 -12.18
N GLN A 112 -4.42 -30.36 -11.46
CA GLN A 112 -4.54 -29.76 -10.12
C GLN A 112 -4.99 -28.30 -10.16
N PHE A 113 -6.12 -28.02 -10.81
CA PHE A 113 -6.66 -26.66 -10.94
C PHE A 113 -6.91 -25.99 -9.58
N GLY A 114 -7.59 -26.66 -8.64
CA GLY A 114 -7.93 -26.07 -7.33
C GLY A 114 -6.71 -25.62 -6.53
N ILE A 115 -5.59 -26.37 -6.59
CA ILE A 115 -4.34 -25.97 -5.91
C ILE A 115 -3.77 -24.69 -6.53
N ALA A 116 -3.74 -24.60 -7.86
CA ALA A 116 -3.27 -23.42 -8.57
C ALA A 116 -4.20 -22.20 -8.36
N ALA A 117 -5.52 -22.43 -8.36
CA ALA A 117 -6.52 -21.40 -8.12
C ALA A 117 -6.42 -20.83 -6.70
N ASN A 118 -6.25 -21.69 -5.69
CA ASN A 118 -6.07 -21.26 -4.32
C ASN A 118 -4.76 -20.45 -4.15
N ALA A 119 -3.65 -20.91 -4.74
CA ALA A 119 -2.39 -20.16 -4.71
C ALA A 119 -2.54 -18.75 -5.33
N PHE A 120 -3.22 -18.66 -6.48
CA PHE A 120 -3.48 -17.37 -7.11
C PHE A 120 -4.46 -16.49 -6.31
N SER A 121 -5.45 -17.08 -5.64
CA SER A 121 -6.36 -16.37 -4.73
C SER A 121 -5.63 -15.75 -3.53
N GLU A 122 -4.64 -16.46 -2.97
CA GLU A 122 -3.78 -15.95 -1.90
C GLU A 122 -2.88 -14.79 -2.38
N GLU A 123 -2.36 -14.87 -3.61
CA GLU A 123 -1.61 -13.76 -4.22
C GLU A 123 -2.49 -12.50 -4.37
N LEU A 124 -3.73 -12.67 -4.82
CA LEU A 124 -4.70 -11.59 -4.90
C LEU A 124 -5.06 -11.01 -3.52
N ALA A 125 -5.20 -11.85 -2.50
CA ALA A 125 -5.45 -11.40 -1.12
C ALA A 125 -4.26 -10.60 -0.54
N ALA A 126 -3.04 -11.03 -0.81
CA ALA A 126 -1.84 -10.30 -0.45
C ALA A 126 -1.79 -8.92 -1.15
N LEU A 127 -2.14 -8.88 -2.44
CA LEU A 127 -2.27 -7.63 -3.18
C LEU A 127 -3.30 -6.68 -2.54
N ALA A 128 -4.50 -7.17 -2.22
CA ALA A 128 -5.52 -6.35 -1.58
C ALA A 128 -5.02 -5.76 -0.25
N THR A 129 -4.32 -6.56 0.55
CA THR A 129 -3.74 -6.09 1.81
C THR A 129 -2.76 -4.93 1.58
N MET A 130 -1.85 -5.07 0.61
CA MET A 130 -0.87 -4.02 0.29
C MET A 130 -1.51 -2.74 -0.24
N VAL A 131 -2.52 -2.88 -1.10
CA VAL A 131 -3.28 -1.74 -1.63
C VAL A 131 -4.02 -1.00 -0.51
N ALA A 132 -4.67 -1.75 0.40
CA ALA A 132 -5.38 -1.16 1.54
C ALA A 132 -4.45 -0.42 2.50
N VAL A 133 -3.29 -0.99 2.82
CA VAL A 133 -2.27 -0.33 3.65
C VAL A 133 -1.77 0.94 2.99
N SER A 134 -1.41 0.87 1.70
CA SER A 134 -0.90 2.02 0.96
C SER A 134 -1.92 3.14 0.87
N ALA A 135 -3.19 2.82 0.59
CA ALA A 135 -4.25 3.82 0.48
C ALA A 135 -4.70 4.41 1.83
N GLY A 136 -4.37 3.75 2.94
CA GLY A 136 -4.70 4.20 4.30
C GLY A 136 -3.79 5.32 4.82
N SER A 137 -2.68 5.64 4.12
CA SER A 137 -1.77 6.70 4.52
C SER A 137 -2.39 8.09 4.30
N PRO A 138 -2.25 9.02 5.28
CA PRO A 138 -2.85 10.35 5.21
C PRO A 138 -2.24 11.24 4.12
N GLU A 139 -1.02 10.95 3.66
CA GLU A 139 -0.32 11.69 2.61
C GLU A 139 -0.85 11.38 1.20
N VAL A 140 -1.68 10.35 1.05
CA VAL A 140 -2.14 9.87 -0.25
C VAL A 140 -3.27 10.72 -0.82
N SER A 141 -3.13 11.12 -2.09
CA SER A 141 -4.12 11.92 -2.79
C SER A 141 -5.48 11.21 -2.90
N SER A 142 -6.56 11.98 -2.97
CA SER A 142 -7.93 11.42 -3.08
C SER A 142 -8.08 10.53 -4.33
N GLN A 143 -7.40 10.90 -5.42
CA GLN A 143 -7.40 10.13 -6.66
C GLN A 143 -6.75 8.75 -6.49
N VAL A 144 -5.62 8.65 -5.78
CA VAL A 144 -5.00 7.36 -5.48
C VAL A 144 -5.89 6.52 -4.58
N ARG A 145 -6.54 7.11 -3.57
CA ARG A 145 -7.49 6.42 -2.70
C ARG A 145 -8.69 5.83 -3.46
N GLU A 146 -9.27 6.59 -4.40
CA GLU A 146 -10.38 6.12 -5.23
C GLU A 146 -9.98 4.98 -6.15
N GLU A 147 -8.78 5.02 -6.75
CA GLU A 147 -8.30 3.93 -7.59
C GLU A 147 -7.91 2.70 -6.77
N ALA A 148 -7.33 2.89 -5.59
CA ALA A 148 -7.05 1.79 -4.67
C ALA A 148 -8.34 1.05 -4.27
N GLN A 149 -9.40 1.79 -3.91
CA GLN A 149 -10.70 1.19 -3.60
C GLN A 149 -11.25 0.38 -4.79
N ARG A 150 -11.13 0.89 -6.01
CA ARG A 150 -11.52 0.15 -7.22
C ARG A 150 -10.71 -1.13 -7.41
N ILE A 151 -9.41 -1.11 -7.13
CA ILE A 151 -8.58 -2.32 -7.19
C ILE A 151 -9.06 -3.36 -6.17
N LEU A 152 -9.37 -2.95 -4.93
CA LEU A 152 -9.88 -3.87 -3.90
C LEU A 152 -11.17 -4.57 -4.35
N GLU A 153 -12.14 -3.81 -4.88
CA GLU A 153 -13.38 -4.40 -5.41
C GLU A 153 -13.15 -5.36 -6.59
N LEU A 154 -12.13 -5.10 -7.41
CA LEU A 154 -11.78 -5.96 -8.54
C LEU A 154 -11.03 -7.22 -8.10
N VAL A 155 -10.23 -7.14 -7.04
CA VAL A 155 -9.63 -8.30 -6.40
C VAL A 155 -10.71 -9.24 -5.87
N ASP A 156 -11.70 -8.71 -5.15
CA ASP A 156 -12.81 -9.51 -4.63
C ASP A 156 -13.56 -10.22 -5.76
N LYS A 157 -13.91 -9.49 -6.84
CA LYS A 157 -14.55 -10.08 -8.03
C LYS A 157 -13.69 -11.15 -8.70
N ALA A 158 -12.37 -10.96 -8.76
CA ALA A 158 -11.47 -11.96 -9.32
C ALA A 158 -11.48 -13.23 -8.46
N ARG A 159 -11.43 -13.10 -7.13
CA ARG A 159 -11.47 -14.23 -6.19
C ARG A 159 -12.82 -14.96 -6.23
N GLU A 160 -13.94 -14.24 -6.28
CA GLU A 160 -15.26 -14.82 -6.49
C GLU A 160 -15.33 -15.61 -7.81
N SER A 161 -14.74 -15.07 -8.87
CA SER A 161 -14.67 -15.77 -10.16
C SER A 161 -13.85 -17.05 -10.07
N LEU A 162 -12.76 -17.09 -9.29
CA LEU A 162 -11.96 -18.30 -9.08
C LEU A 162 -12.76 -19.40 -8.37
N VAL A 163 -13.49 -19.06 -7.30
CA VAL A 163 -14.35 -19.99 -6.58
C VAL A 163 -15.42 -20.56 -7.51
N TRP A 164 -16.07 -19.71 -8.31
CA TRP A 164 -17.06 -20.16 -9.27
C TRP A 164 -16.44 -21.10 -10.33
N ILE A 165 -15.27 -20.76 -10.88
CA ILE A 165 -14.59 -21.66 -11.84
C ILE A 165 -14.29 -23.01 -11.19
N GLU A 166 -13.80 -23.04 -9.94
CA GLU A 166 -13.49 -24.27 -9.22
C GLU A 166 -14.72 -25.17 -9.05
N GLU A 167 -15.82 -24.61 -8.55
CA GLU A 167 -17.10 -25.33 -8.41
C GLU A 167 -17.61 -25.86 -9.76
N ALA A 168 -17.48 -25.07 -10.83
CA ALA A 168 -17.90 -25.46 -12.17
C ALA A 168 -17.00 -26.55 -12.78
N VAL A 169 -15.69 -26.52 -12.51
CA VAL A 169 -14.75 -27.58 -12.91
C VAL A 169 -15.09 -28.88 -12.19
N GLU A 170 -15.30 -28.85 -10.87
CA GLU A 170 -15.70 -30.02 -10.09
C GLU A 170 -17.04 -30.61 -10.55
N GLY A 171 -17.98 -29.75 -10.95
CA GLY A 171 -19.27 -30.14 -11.51
C GLY A 171 -19.23 -30.60 -12.98
N GLY A 172 -18.09 -30.46 -13.67
CA GLY A 172 -17.98 -30.73 -15.11
C GLY A 172 -18.84 -29.79 -15.98
N LEU A 173 -19.14 -28.59 -15.49
CA LEU A 173 -20.07 -27.63 -16.11
C LEU A 173 -19.30 -26.67 -17.04
N ARG A 174 -18.99 -27.13 -18.26
CA ARG A 174 -18.16 -26.39 -19.23
C ARG A 174 -18.65 -24.95 -19.50
N ASP A 175 -19.94 -24.74 -19.66
CA ASP A 175 -20.50 -23.40 -19.95
C ASP A 175 -20.32 -22.44 -18.76
N GLU A 176 -20.36 -22.96 -17.53
CA GLU A 176 -20.14 -22.17 -16.32
C GLU A 176 -18.65 -21.86 -16.13
N VAL A 177 -17.76 -22.81 -16.42
CA VAL A 177 -16.31 -22.57 -16.45
C VAL A 177 -15.98 -21.43 -17.42
N LEU A 178 -16.55 -21.44 -18.62
CA LEU A 178 -16.33 -20.38 -19.61
C LEU A 178 -16.83 -19.01 -19.12
N GLN A 179 -17.99 -18.96 -18.44
CA GLN A 179 -18.52 -17.73 -17.86
C GLN A 179 -17.64 -17.19 -16.72
N GLY A 180 -17.17 -18.07 -15.85
CA GLY A 180 -16.24 -17.73 -14.76
C GLY A 180 -14.90 -17.23 -15.31
N VAL A 181 -14.35 -17.89 -16.33
CA VAL A 181 -13.14 -17.47 -17.05
C VAL A 181 -13.32 -16.07 -17.64
N ASP A 182 -14.44 -15.80 -18.31
CA ASP A 182 -14.76 -14.48 -18.85
C ASP A 182 -14.88 -13.41 -17.76
N ALA A 183 -15.43 -13.75 -16.59
CA ALA A 183 -15.51 -12.84 -15.45
C ALA A 183 -14.12 -12.52 -14.89
N LEU A 184 -13.27 -13.53 -14.75
CA LEU A 184 -11.88 -13.38 -14.33
C LEU A 184 -11.11 -12.48 -15.32
N ILE A 185 -11.23 -12.73 -16.63
CA ILE A 185 -10.58 -11.91 -17.68
C ILE A 185 -10.95 -10.43 -17.51
N ARG A 186 -12.23 -10.14 -17.30
CA ARG A 186 -12.72 -8.77 -17.10
C ARG A 186 -12.11 -8.13 -15.85
N ALA A 187 -12.12 -8.85 -14.72
CA ALA A 187 -11.55 -8.35 -13.46
C ALA A 187 -10.05 -8.03 -13.60
N ILE A 188 -9.25 -8.98 -14.15
CA ILE A 188 -7.81 -8.79 -14.35
C ILE A 188 -7.51 -7.60 -15.28
N ARG A 189 -8.23 -7.48 -16.40
CA ARG A 189 -8.02 -6.36 -17.35
C ARG A 189 -8.35 -5.00 -16.71
N LEU A 190 -9.40 -4.94 -15.89
CA LEU A 190 -9.77 -3.72 -15.19
C LEU A 190 -8.72 -3.36 -14.12
N MET A 191 -8.20 -4.33 -13.36
CA MET A 191 -7.11 -4.07 -12.41
C MET A 191 -5.87 -3.52 -13.11
N ALA A 192 -5.49 -4.13 -14.24
CA ALA A 192 -4.37 -3.64 -15.04
C ALA A 192 -4.62 -2.22 -15.59
N SER A 193 -5.88 -1.85 -15.84
CA SER A 193 -6.23 -0.48 -16.26
C SER A 193 -6.14 0.52 -15.11
N SER A 194 -6.62 0.19 -13.91
CA SER A 194 -6.48 1.02 -12.71
C SER A 194 -5.00 1.20 -12.34
N GLN A 195 -4.17 0.18 -12.50
CA GLN A 195 -2.73 0.35 -12.31
C GLN A 195 -2.13 1.40 -13.25
N ARG A 196 -2.52 1.44 -14.53
CA ARG A 196 -2.03 2.47 -15.44
C ARG A 196 -2.50 3.88 -15.06
N VAL A 197 -3.61 3.99 -14.33
CA VAL A 197 -4.05 5.28 -13.78
C VAL A 197 -3.14 5.65 -12.61
N LEU A 198 -2.89 4.73 -11.68
CA LEU A 198 -1.96 4.94 -10.57
C LEU A 198 -0.54 5.30 -11.05
N ASP A 199 -0.02 4.58 -12.07
CA ASP A 199 1.28 4.87 -12.70
C ASP A 199 1.33 6.34 -13.18
N LYS A 200 0.25 6.83 -13.82
CA LYS A 200 0.16 8.23 -14.30
C LYS A 200 0.07 9.24 -13.17
N VAL A 201 -0.62 8.91 -12.08
CA VAL A 201 -0.72 9.79 -10.91
C VAL A 201 0.65 9.89 -10.24
N ALA A 202 1.34 8.77 -10.07
CA ALA A 202 2.71 8.74 -9.55
C ALA A 202 3.67 9.56 -10.42
N GLU A 203 3.58 9.45 -11.76
CA GLU A 203 4.35 10.29 -12.69
C GLU A 203 4.06 11.79 -12.50
N GLN A 204 2.80 12.16 -12.24
CA GLN A 204 2.39 13.55 -12.03
C GLN A 204 2.84 14.10 -10.67
N GLU A 205 2.71 13.32 -9.60
CA GLU A 205 3.14 13.69 -8.25
C GLU A 205 4.67 13.79 -8.14
N ALA A 206 5.41 13.05 -8.98
CA ALA A 206 6.87 13.17 -9.10
C ALA A 206 7.34 14.42 -9.86
N MET A 207 6.44 15.24 -10.41
CA MET A 207 6.79 16.43 -11.18
C MET A 207 6.63 17.73 -10.38
N VAL A 208 7.62 18.62 -10.51
CA VAL A 208 7.62 19.97 -9.93
C VAL A 208 7.23 21.00 -11.00
N ALA A 209 6.11 21.70 -10.77
CA ALA A 209 5.68 22.78 -11.65
C ALA A 209 6.57 24.03 -11.50
N CYS A 210 7.03 24.58 -12.63
CA CYS A 210 7.79 25.81 -12.64
C CYS A 210 6.90 27.01 -12.33
N ILE A 211 7.20 27.75 -11.26
CA ILE A 211 6.44 28.95 -10.84
C ILE A 211 6.41 30.03 -11.94
N ARG A 212 7.44 30.09 -12.80
CA ARG A 212 7.55 31.14 -13.82
C ARG A 212 6.74 30.85 -15.09
N CYS A 213 6.72 29.61 -15.57
CA CYS A 213 6.11 29.28 -16.85
C CYS A 213 5.07 28.15 -16.80
N GLY A 214 4.83 27.56 -15.63
CA GLY A 214 3.89 26.45 -15.44
C GLY A 214 4.35 25.12 -16.03
N HIS A 215 5.57 25.03 -16.59
CA HIS A 215 6.09 23.79 -17.14
C HIS A 215 6.40 22.78 -16.01
N HIS A 216 5.99 21.53 -16.16
CA HIS A 216 6.26 20.45 -15.22
C HIS A 216 7.65 19.87 -15.48
N ASN A 217 8.45 19.70 -14.43
CA ASN A 217 9.82 19.21 -14.52
C ASN A 217 9.99 18.02 -13.59
N THR A 218 10.93 17.12 -13.88
CA THR A 218 11.27 16.02 -12.97
C THR A 218 11.78 16.55 -11.62
N ALA A 219 11.34 15.93 -10.52
CA ALA A 219 11.88 16.21 -9.19
C ALA A 219 13.42 16.09 -9.15
N GLY A 220 14.07 16.90 -8.32
CA GLY A 220 15.53 16.94 -8.18
C GLY A 220 16.27 17.85 -9.17
N ARG A 221 15.60 18.39 -10.20
CA ARG A 221 16.20 19.46 -11.03
C ARG A 221 16.17 20.80 -10.30
N GLY A 222 17.31 21.46 -10.21
CA GLY A 222 17.39 22.82 -9.67
C GLY A 222 16.85 23.91 -10.61
N THR A 223 16.64 23.62 -11.89
CA THR A 223 16.16 24.61 -12.89
C THR A 223 15.18 24.02 -13.89
N CYS A 224 14.25 24.86 -14.36
CA CYS A 224 13.20 24.51 -15.29
C CYS A 224 13.76 24.29 -16.70
N GLU A 225 13.36 23.21 -17.37
CA GLU A 225 13.86 22.89 -18.70
C GLU A 225 13.39 23.89 -19.77
N ALA A 226 12.18 24.40 -19.63
CA ALA A 226 11.57 25.29 -20.62
C ALA A 226 12.07 26.74 -20.51
N CYS A 227 12.14 27.28 -19.29
CA CYS A 227 12.43 28.71 -19.08
C CYS A 227 13.69 29.00 -18.26
N ARG A 228 14.39 27.94 -17.81
CA ARG A 228 15.61 28.02 -16.98
C ARG A 228 15.45 28.72 -15.63
N ALA A 229 14.21 28.96 -15.19
CA ALA A 229 13.96 29.47 -13.85
C ALA A 229 14.33 28.42 -12.79
N THR A 230 14.87 28.86 -11.65
CA THR A 230 15.14 27.98 -10.52
C THR A 230 13.85 27.31 -10.05
N LEU A 231 13.89 25.99 -9.90
CA LEU A 231 12.78 25.22 -9.35
C LEU A 231 12.88 25.19 -7.82
N PRO A 232 11.74 25.06 -7.11
CA PRO A 232 11.77 24.81 -5.68
C PRO A 232 12.57 23.53 -5.42
N SER A 233 13.66 23.64 -4.67
CA SER A 233 14.42 22.49 -4.17
C SER A 233 13.61 21.84 -3.06
N VAL A 234 13.24 20.58 -3.25
CA VAL A 234 12.72 19.73 -2.18
C VAL A 234 13.91 18.99 -1.53
N GLU A 235 14.92 19.73 -1.08
CA GLU A 235 15.63 19.26 0.11
C GLU A 235 14.57 19.30 1.21
N ARG A 236 14.28 18.14 1.83
CA ARG A 236 13.25 18.01 2.88
C ARG A 236 13.19 19.28 3.70
N ILE A 237 12.10 20.02 3.55
CA ILE A 237 11.76 21.15 4.40
C ILE A 237 11.32 20.52 5.72
N ASP A 238 12.30 20.04 6.50
CA ASP A 238 12.19 20.09 7.94
C ASP A 238 12.23 21.58 8.28
N GLN A 239 11.10 22.10 8.75
CA GLN A 239 10.80 23.51 9.11
C GLN A 239 10.13 24.36 8.02
N SER A 240 8.79 24.30 8.04
CA SER A 240 7.86 25.44 8.01
C SER A 240 8.44 26.80 7.61
N THR A 241 7.97 27.36 6.50
CA THR A 241 7.66 28.81 6.34
C THR A 241 7.08 29.07 4.95
N LEU A 242 5.75 29.06 4.82
CA LEU A 242 5.06 29.87 3.82
C LEU A 242 3.57 30.03 4.18
N ASP A 243 3.32 31.02 5.03
CA ASP A 243 1.99 31.59 5.28
C ASP A 243 1.54 32.41 4.06
N ILE A 244 0.60 31.88 3.28
CA ILE A 244 -0.21 32.68 2.35
C ILE A 244 -1.62 32.79 2.95
N ARG A 245 -1.86 33.89 3.65
CA ARG A 245 -3.17 34.26 4.19
C ARG A 245 -4.12 34.67 3.07
N LEU A 246 -5.12 33.85 2.79
CA LEU A 246 -6.34 34.25 2.08
C LEU A 246 -7.56 33.57 2.73
N GLY A 247 -8.36 34.36 3.45
CA GLY A 247 -9.80 34.14 3.64
C GLY A 247 -10.25 33.15 4.73
N ASP A 248 -10.46 33.68 5.94
CA ASP A 248 -11.60 33.41 6.85
C ASP A 248 -12.22 31.99 6.87
N GLN A 249 -11.41 31.00 7.25
CA GLN A 249 -11.70 29.87 8.15
C GLN A 249 -10.39 29.09 8.27
N GLY A 250 -9.63 29.32 9.35
CA GLY A 250 -8.33 28.68 9.53
C GLY A 250 -8.47 27.15 9.49
N PRO A 251 -7.57 26.42 8.83
CA PRO A 251 -7.54 24.96 8.92
C PRO A 251 -7.39 24.57 10.39
N ALA A 252 -8.13 23.53 10.81
CA ALA A 252 -7.95 22.96 12.13
C ALA A 252 -6.46 22.65 12.34
N PRO A 253 -5.87 22.95 13.51
CA PRO A 253 -4.47 22.67 13.76
C PRO A 253 -4.18 21.19 13.47
N GLU A 254 -3.13 20.93 12.69
CA GLU A 254 -2.70 19.57 12.37
C GLU A 254 -2.50 18.79 13.67
N THR A 255 -3.06 17.58 13.72
CA THR A 255 -2.92 16.71 14.89
C THR A 255 -1.46 16.33 15.05
N GLN A 256 -0.86 16.76 16.15
CA GLN A 256 0.52 16.43 16.48
C GLN A 256 0.61 14.99 17.00
N MET A 257 1.48 14.20 16.39
CA MET A 257 1.82 12.86 16.86
C MET A 257 2.59 12.97 18.18
N THR A 258 1.95 12.57 19.28
CA THR A 258 2.60 12.49 20.60
C THR A 258 3.28 11.14 20.79
N GLU A 259 4.24 11.05 21.71
CA GLU A 259 4.93 9.79 22.02
C GLU A 259 3.96 8.67 22.45
N ASN A 260 2.91 9.02 23.20
CA ASN A 260 1.89 8.06 23.63
C ASN A 260 1.05 7.54 22.45
N LEU A 261 0.73 8.40 21.48
CA LEU A 261 0.02 8.00 20.27
C LEU A 261 0.88 7.13 19.36
N ALA A 262 2.15 7.51 19.19
CA ALA A 262 3.10 6.73 18.40
C ALA A 262 3.24 5.30 18.96
N ARG A 263 3.39 5.16 20.29
CA ARG A 263 3.45 3.86 20.97
C ARG A 263 2.19 3.01 20.72
N LEU A 264 1.00 3.60 20.85
CA LEU A 264 -0.25 2.87 20.61
C LEU A 264 -0.41 2.44 19.16
N PHE A 265 -0.01 3.30 18.20
CA PHE A 265 -0.10 2.98 16.78
C PHE A 265 0.92 1.93 16.35
N GLU A 266 2.12 1.95 16.93
CA GLU A 266 3.10 0.86 16.76
C GLU A 266 2.53 -0.47 17.29
N ALA A 267 1.86 -0.46 18.45
CA ALA A 267 1.20 -1.66 18.97
C ALA A 267 0.08 -2.16 18.03
N CYS A 268 -0.70 -1.26 17.42
CA CYS A 268 -1.71 -1.61 16.42
C CYS A 268 -1.10 -2.27 15.19
N GLU A 269 0.04 -1.77 14.70
CA GLU A 269 0.74 -2.34 13.54
C GLU A 269 1.31 -3.72 13.88
N ARG A 270 1.99 -3.85 15.02
CA ARG A 270 2.54 -5.13 15.47
C ARG A 270 1.45 -6.18 15.68
N PHE A 271 0.30 -5.79 16.21
CA PHE A 271 -0.87 -6.67 16.34
C PHE A 271 -1.44 -7.09 14.98
N ASN A 272 -1.63 -6.15 14.05
CA ASN A 272 -2.10 -6.46 12.68
C ASN A 272 -1.16 -7.42 11.92
N PHE A 273 0.15 -7.25 12.09
CA PHE A 273 1.16 -8.13 11.48
C PHE A 273 1.41 -9.42 12.28
N LYS A 274 0.62 -9.70 13.33
CA LYS A 274 0.76 -10.88 14.19
C LYS A 274 2.14 -11.03 14.85
N THR A 275 2.85 -9.92 15.03
CA THR A 275 4.14 -9.83 15.74
C THR A 275 3.96 -9.43 17.22
N MET A 276 2.71 -9.24 17.65
CA MET A 276 2.28 -9.01 19.03
C MET A 276 1.09 -9.91 19.33
N SER A 277 1.03 -10.47 20.55
CA SER A 277 -0.11 -11.30 20.98
C SER A 277 -1.33 -10.43 21.34
N SER A 278 -2.54 -11.00 21.30
CA SER A 278 -3.76 -10.30 21.77
C SER A 278 -3.63 -9.80 23.20
N GLU A 279 -3.03 -10.59 24.10
CA GLU A 279 -2.84 -10.19 25.50
C GLU A 279 -1.95 -8.94 25.61
N ALA A 280 -0.78 -8.95 24.95
CA ALA A 280 0.13 -7.80 24.95
C ALA A 280 -0.50 -6.56 24.28
N PHE A 281 -1.31 -6.75 23.24
CA PHE A 281 -2.02 -5.66 22.60
C PHE A 281 -3.10 -5.05 23.50
N LEU A 282 -3.89 -5.89 24.19
CA LEU A 282 -4.92 -5.43 25.13
C LEU A 282 -4.30 -4.69 26.32
N ASP A 283 -3.10 -5.07 26.77
CA ASP A 283 -2.35 -4.35 27.80
C ASP A 283 -1.97 -2.93 27.35
N GLU A 284 -1.54 -2.75 26.11
CA GLU A 284 -1.23 -1.41 25.54
C GLU A 284 -2.48 -0.54 25.41
N VAL A 285 -3.62 -1.13 25.00
CA VAL A 285 -4.91 -0.42 24.95
C VAL A 285 -5.35 0.01 26.36
N ALA A 286 -5.27 -0.90 27.35
CA ALA A 286 -5.62 -0.61 28.73
C ALA A 286 -4.70 0.45 29.37
N TRP A 287 -3.41 0.44 29.03
CA TRP A 287 -2.48 1.48 29.45
C TRP A 287 -2.91 2.87 28.94
N MET A 288 -3.29 2.99 27.67
CA MET A 288 -3.73 4.26 27.11
C MET A 288 -5.05 4.74 27.72
N GLU A 289 -6.01 3.84 27.95
CA GLU A 289 -7.25 4.16 28.68
C GLU A 289 -6.92 4.73 30.07
N GLY A 290 -5.96 4.14 30.78
CA GLY A 290 -5.51 4.63 32.08
C GLY A 290 -4.92 6.05 32.03
N LEU A 291 -4.19 6.40 30.96
CA LEU A 291 -3.69 7.76 30.75
C LEU A 291 -4.82 8.75 30.47
N LEU A 292 -5.82 8.36 29.67
CA LEU A 292 -6.99 9.19 29.39
C LEU A 292 -7.83 9.44 30.63
N GLU A 293 -8.03 8.43 31.48
CA GLU A 293 -8.71 8.63 32.76
C GLU A 293 -7.97 9.59 33.68
N GLN A 294 -6.64 9.57 33.68
CA GLN A 294 -5.84 10.52 34.44
C GLN A 294 -6.00 11.94 33.90
N ALA A 295 -5.96 12.11 32.58
CA ALA A 295 -6.18 13.39 31.93
C ALA A 295 -7.61 13.95 32.20
N ASP A 296 -8.63 13.10 32.14
CA ASP A 296 -10.02 13.43 32.43
C ASP A 296 -10.20 13.93 33.88
N LYS A 297 -9.57 13.23 34.85
CA LYS A 297 -9.56 13.62 36.27
C LYS A 297 -8.84 14.94 36.54
N MET A 298 -7.89 15.33 35.70
CA MET A 298 -7.18 16.60 35.80
C MET A 298 -8.01 17.80 35.28
N GLY A 299 -9.20 17.53 34.74
CA GLY A 299 -10.12 18.55 34.22
C GLY A 299 -9.79 18.87 32.77
N LEU A 300 -10.44 18.16 31.84
CA LEU A 300 -10.43 18.51 30.43
C LEU A 300 -11.32 19.73 30.18
N GLN A 301 -10.95 20.52 29.19
CA GLN A 301 -11.69 21.72 28.82
C GLN A 301 -12.97 21.35 28.07
N ASP A 302 -14.02 22.18 28.17
CA ASP A 302 -15.33 21.90 27.54
C ASP A 302 -15.25 21.63 26.03
N GLY A 303 -14.30 22.27 25.32
CA GLY A 303 -14.07 22.04 23.88
C GLY A 303 -13.34 20.73 23.54
N ALA A 304 -12.74 20.05 24.53
CA ALA A 304 -12.02 18.79 24.34
C ALA A 304 -12.91 17.56 24.56
N LEU A 305 -14.15 17.73 25.06
CA LEU A 305 -15.05 16.63 25.39
C LEU A 305 -15.46 15.79 24.16
N GLU A 306 -15.79 16.44 23.04
CA GLU A 306 -16.12 15.72 21.80
C GLU A 306 -14.92 14.89 21.29
N GLY A 307 -13.71 15.45 21.36
CA GLY A 307 -12.49 14.74 21.00
C GLY A 307 -12.18 13.57 21.95
N LEU A 308 -12.47 13.74 23.24
CA LEU A 308 -12.32 12.68 24.24
C LEU A 308 -13.29 11.52 23.99
N GLU A 309 -14.54 11.81 23.64
CA GLU A 309 -15.54 10.79 23.32
C GLU A 309 -15.15 9.98 22.08
N GLU A 310 -14.71 10.65 21.00
CA GLU A 310 -14.20 9.98 19.80
C GLU A 310 -12.96 9.12 20.12
N PHE A 311 -12.04 9.63 20.93
CA PHE A 311 -10.87 8.87 21.36
C PHE A 311 -11.27 7.61 22.13
N LYS A 312 -12.18 7.74 23.11
CA LYS A 312 -12.70 6.61 23.89
C LYS A 312 -13.40 5.58 22.99
N ALA A 313 -14.16 6.02 22.00
CA ALA A 313 -14.77 5.13 21.01
C ALA A 313 -13.72 4.38 20.18
N GLY A 314 -12.63 5.04 19.81
CA GLY A 314 -11.50 4.41 19.14
C GLY A 314 -10.82 3.33 19.98
N LEU A 315 -10.58 3.59 21.27
CA LEU A 315 -10.04 2.58 22.20
C LEU A 315 -10.97 1.38 22.38
N GLN A 316 -12.29 1.61 22.45
CA GLN A 316 -13.26 0.50 22.47
C GLN A 316 -13.20 -0.35 21.20
N SER A 317 -13.00 0.28 20.03
CA SER A 317 -12.79 -0.44 18.77
C SER A 317 -11.52 -1.30 18.82
N LEU A 318 -10.41 -0.74 19.30
CA LEU A 318 -9.15 -1.48 19.46
C LEU A 318 -9.27 -2.65 20.44
N ARG A 319 -9.97 -2.46 21.57
CA ARG A 319 -10.23 -3.53 22.54
C ARG A 319 -11.00 -4.69 21.90
N ARG A 320 -12.07 -4.40 21.16
CA ARG A 320 -12.82 -5.42 20.43
C ARG A 320 -11.96 -6.11 19.37
N ALA A 321 -11.09 -5.37 18.69
CA ALA A 321 -10.13 -5.94 17.75
C ALA A 321 -9.17 -6.93 18.43
N GLY A 322 -8.68 -6.61 19.63
CA GLY A 322 -7.83 -7.51 20.42
C GLY A 322 -8.55 -8.79 20.86
N GLU A 323 -9.84 -8.70 21.15
CA GLU A 323 -10.70 -9.83 21.57
C GLU A 323 -11.11 -10.73 20.39
N THR A 324 -11.39 -10.17 19.22
CA THR A 324 -11.90 -10.92 18.06
C THR A 324 -10.85 -11.26 17.01
N GLY A 325 -9.70 -10.58 17.02
CA GLY A 325 -8.69 -10.64 15.97
C GLY A 325 -9.09 -9.94 14.67
N ASP A 326 -10.12 -9.09 14.69
CA ASP A 326 -10.62 -8.39 13.50
C ASP A 326 -9.79 -7.14 13.19
N SER A 327 -8.98 -7.20 12.12
CA SER A 327 -8.14 -6.11 11.67
C SER A 327 -8.93 -4.87 11.21
N ALA A 328 -10.18 -5.00 10.77
CA ALA A 328 -10.98 -3.84 10.38
C ALA A 328 -11.26 -2.91 11.57
N LEU A 329 -11.46 -3.50 12.75
CA LEU A 329 -11.66 -2.77 14.01
C LEU A 329 -10.38 -2.05 14.47
N VAL A 330 -9.19 -2.55 14.10
CA VAL A 330 -7.91 -1.86 14.35
C VAL A 330 -7.83 -0.57 13.54
N TYR A 331 -8.15 -0.63 12.24
CA TYR A 331 -8.14 0.56 11.38
C TYR A 331 -9.17 1.59 11.80
N GLN A 332 -10.39 1.15 12.13
CA GLN A 332 -11.44 2.02 12.66
C GLN A 332 -10.99 2.69 13.97
N GLY A 333 -10.38 1.93 14.88
CA GLY A 333 -9.86 2.44 16.15
C GLY A 333 -8.77 3.49 15.97
N ARG A 334 -7.78 3.25 15.10
CA ARG A 334 -6.72 4.22 14.78
C ARG A 334 -7.28 5.54 14.26
N ARG A 335 -8.25 5.48 13.35
CA ARG A 335 -8.87 6.68 12.77
C ARG A 335 -9.55 7.54 13.83
N LEU A 336 -10.41 6.93 14.66
CA LEU A 336 -11.14 7.63 15.72
C LEU A 336 -10.21 8.23 16.79
N ILE A 337 -9.13 7.52 17.12
CA ILE A 337 -8.09 8.02 18.04
C ILE A 337 -7.38 9.24 17.47
N TRP A 338 -7.03 9.21 16.18
CA TRP A 338 -6.39 10.32 15.50
C TRP A 338 -7.30 11.55 15.44
N GLU A 339 -8.54 11.37 14.98
CA GLU A 339 -9.56 12.43 14.90
C GLU A 339 -9.85 13.03 16.28
N GLY A 340 -10.07 12.17 17.29
CA GLY A 340 -10.32 12.61 18.66
C GLY A 340 -9.14 13.36 19.28
N SER A 341 -7.91 12.89 19.04
CA SER A 341 -6.70 13.61 19.46
C SER A 341 -6.58 14.98 18.82
N GLY A 342 -6.87 15.09 17.52
CA GLY A 342 -6.85 16.37 16.81
C GLY A 342 -7.80 17.39 17.42
N ARG A 343 -9.02 16.98 17.73
CA ARG A 343 -10.00 17.85 18.39
C ARG A 343 -9.56 18.27 19.79
N MET A 344 -9.02 17.35 20.59
CA MET A 344 -8.50 17.68 21.92
C MET A 344 -7.35 18.69 21.85
N GLN A 345 -6.41 18.52 20.92
CA GLN A 345 -5.29 19.45 20.72
C GLN A 345 -5.75 20.81 20.19
N ALA A 346 -6.73 20.83 19.29
CA ALA A 346 -7.32 22.06 18.77
C ALA A 346 -7.99 22.89 19.88
N ALA A 347 -8.71 22.23 20.79
CA ALA A 347 -9.33 22.89 21.94
C ALA A 347 -8.29 23.58 22.86
N VAL A 348 -7.13 22.94 23.07
CA VAL A 348 -6.02 23.52 23.85
C VAL A 348 -5.36 24.69 23.11
N ALA A 349 -5.18 24.60 21.79
CA ALA A 349 -4.54 25.64 20.99
C ALA A 349 -5.36 26.94 20.91
N GLN A 350 -6.70 26.85 20.89
CA GLN A 350 -7.60 28.02 20.80
C GLN A 350 -7.60 28.90 22.06
N GLN A 351 -6.97 28.49 23.16
CA GLN A 351 -6.85 29.29 24.39
C GLN A 351 -5.49 29.95 24.59
N SER A 352 -4.49 29.63 23.76
CA SER A 352 -3.14 30.20 23.85
C SER A 352 -2.99 31.51 23.05
N VAL A 353 -4.10 32.01 22.50
CA VAL A 353 -4.27 33.28 21.77
C VAL A 353 -5.16 34.19 22.59
#